data_AF-A0A0P0UWI5-F1
#
_entry.id   AF-A0A0P0UWI5-F1
#
_cell.length_a   1.000
_cell.length_b   1.000
_cell.length_c   1.000
_cell.angle_alpha   90.00
_cell.angle_beta   90.00
_cell.angle_gamma   90.00
#
_symmetry.space_group_name_H-M   'P 1'
#
loop_
_entity.id
_entity.type
_entity.pdbx_description
1 polymer ?
#
loop_
_entity_poly.entity_id
_entity_poly.type
_entity_poly.pdbx_seq_one_letter_code
_entity_poly.pdbx_strand_id
1 'polypeptide(L)'
;GAHPAHGEKTSAVFQDWFVSECHYLNGTERVRFLERHSYNREQYAHFDSDVGRYVGDTPLGEYQAKYWNSQPEILEYKRGQVDAYCRHNYGVGRSFTVERRVRPELSVFPMQSSSLPQTNRLVCSVTGFYPAEIEVKWYKNGQEETERVVSTDVIQNGDWTYQVLVMLETVPQRGDTYMCQVEHASLQHPLTQHWELQSDAGRSKMLTGVGGFVLGL
;
A
#
# COMPACT_ATOMS: atom_id res chain seq x y z
N GLY A 1 -59.66 -22.65 -0.65
CA GLY A 1 -58.60 -22.28 -1.60
C GLY A 1 -57.42 -21.77 -0.81
N ALA A 2 -56.20 -22.20 -1.13
CA ALA A 2 -55.00 -21.73 -0.44
C ALA A 2 -54.65 -20.30 -0.91
N HIS A 3 -54.27 -19.44 0.03
CA HIS A 3 -53.79 -18.09 -0.28
C HIS A 3 -52.47 -18.15 -1.08
N PRO A 4 -52.23 -17.23 -2.03
CA PRO A 4 -50.95 -17.16 -2.70
C PRO A 4 -49.89 -16.75 -1.67
N ALA A 5 -48.82 -17.54 -1.55
CA ALA A 5 -47.64 -17.13 -0.82
C ALA A 5 -47.11 -15.86 -1.50
N HIS A 6 -47.15 -14.74 -0.79
CA HIS A 6 -46.49 -13.51 -1.20
C HIS A 6 -44.99 -13.82 -1.14
N GLY A 7 -44.40 -14.13 -2.30
CA GLY A 7 -42.97 -14.37 -2.42
C GLY A 7 -42.23 -13.18 -1.81
N GLU A 8 -41.31 -13.47 -0.89
CA GLU A 8 -40.47 -12.50 -0.23
C GLU A 8 -39.82 -11.61 -1.31
N LYS A 9 -39.96 -10.28 -1.21
CA LYS A 9 -39.35 -9.35 -2.15
C LYS A 9 -37.83 -9.54 -2.06
N THR A 10 -37.27 -10.30 -2.98
CA THR A 10 -35.81 -10.45 -3.10
C THR A 10 -35.23 -9.08 -3.43
N SER A 11 -34.38 -8.56 -2.56
CA SER A 11 -33.60 -7.36 -2.87
C SER A 11 -32.68 -7.66 -4.05
N ALA A 12 -32.65 -6.75 -5.03
CA ALA A 12 -31.80 -6.86 -6.20
C ALA A 12 -30.89 -5.64 -6.30
N VAL A 13 -29.63 -5.87 -6.70
CA VAL A 13 -28.64 -4.82 -6.95
C VAL A 13 -28.15 -4.96 -8.37
N PHE A 14 -28.18 -3.85 -9.10
CA PHE A 14 -27.65 -3.74 -10.45
C PHE A 14 -26.69 -2.56 -10.47
N GLN A 15 -25.51 -2.75 -11.05
CA GLN A 15 -24.47 -1.73 -11.11
C GLN A 15 -24.03 -1.57 -12.56
N ASP A 16 -23.88 -0.32 -12.99
CA ASP A 16 -23.24 0.03 -14.25
C ASP A 16 -22.20 1.11 -13.94
N TRP A 17 -20.97 0.89 -14.41
CA TRP A 17 -19.87 1.77 -14.09
C TRP A 17 -18.79 1.69 -15.16
N PHE A 18 -18.00 2.76 -15.24
CA PHE A 18 -16.84 2.81 -16.11
C PHE A 18 -15.60 3.27 -15.34
N VAL A 19 -14.44 2.90 -15.87
CA VAL A 19 -13.13 3.35 -15.39
C VAL A 19 -12.38 4.00 -16.52
N SER A 20 -11.86 5.20 -16.27
CA SER A 20 -10.90 5.86 -17.14
C SER A 20 -9.50 5.74 -16.54
N GLU A 21 -8.64 4.98 -17.20
CA GLU A 21 -7.27 4.72 -16.77
C GLU A 21 -6.28 5.47 -17.67
N CYS A 22 -5.26 6.05 -17.04
CA CYS A 22 -4.11 6.64 -17.73
C CYS A 22 -2.85 5.93 -17.28
N HIS A 23 -2.21 5.20 -18.20
CA HIS A 23 -0.99 4.45 -17.92
C HIS A 23 0.19 5.28 -18.39
N TYR A 24 1.02 5.73 -17.45
CA TYR A 24 2.18 6.58 -17.69
C TYR A 24 3.45 5.73 -17.70
N LEU A 25 4.09 5.60 -18.86
CA LEU A 25 5.31 4.83 -19.05
C LEU A 25 6.45 5.81 -19.34
N ASN A 26 7.50 5.75 -18.52
CA ASN A 26 8.62 6.71 -18.54
C ASN A 26 8.12 8.17 -18.43
N GLY A 27 7.31 8.45 -17.42
CA GLY A 27 6.64 9.74 -17.27
C GLY A 27 5.56 9.93 -18.33
N THR A 28 5.64 11.00 -19.13
CA THR A 28 4.63 11.32 -20.16
C THR A 28 5.08 11.00 -21.59
N GLU A 29 6.23 10.33 -21.74
CA GLU A 29 6.76 9.91 -23.04
C GLU A 29 5.76 8.99 -23.75
N ARG A 30 5.35 7.92 -23.08
CA ARG A 30 4.34 6.99 -23.57
C ARG A 30 3.16 7.00 -22.61
N VAL A 31 1.99 7.36 -23.12
CA VAL A 31 0.74 7.43 -22.35
C VAL A 31 -0.31 6.63 -23.08
N ARG A 32 -0.94 5.69 -22.37
CA ARG A 32 -2.07 4.91 -22.88
C ARG A 32 -3.32 5.30 -22.09
N PHE A 33 -4.37 5.68 -22.81
CA PHE A 33 -5.69 5.93 -22.25
C PHE A 33 -6.56 4.70 -22.49
N LEU A 34 -7.19 4.21 -21.43
CA LEU A 34 -8.05 3.04 -21.46
C LEU A 34 -9.35 3.35 -20.73
N GLU A 35 -10.48 3.20 -21.41
CA GLU A 35 -11.80 3.33 -20.80
C GLU A 35 -12.47 1.97 -20.80
N ARG A 36 -12.87 1.46 -19.62
CA ARG A 36 -13.53 0.15 -19.46
C ARG A 36 -14.96 0.37 -18.99
N HIS A 37 -15.91 -0.32 -19.62
CA HIS A 37 -17.33 -0.30 -19.26
C HIS A 37 -17.74 -1.65 -18.68
N SER A 38 -18.37 -1.64 -17.51
CA SER A 38 -18.71 -2.84 -16.75
C SER A 38 -20.13 -2.82 -16.25
N TYR A 39 -20.83 -3.94 -16.44
CA TYR A 39 -22.14 -4.19 -15.86
C TYR A 39 -21.99 -5.24 -14.76
N ASN A 40 -22.43 -4.91 -13.55
CA ASN A 40 -22.14 -5.62 -12.32
C ASN A 40 -20.63 -5.85 -12.15
N ARG A 41 -20.17 -7.09 -12.33
CA ARG A 41 -18.76 -7.49 -12.21
C ARG A 41 -18.15 -7.93 -13.54
N GLU A 42 -18.86 -7.73 -14.65
CA GLU A 42 -18.44 -8.14 -15.98
C GLU A 42 -18.15 -6.90 -16.84
N GLN A 43 -16.90 -6.75 -17.24
CA GLN A 43 -16.54 -5.78 -18.26
C GLN A 43 -17.13 -6.23 -19.59
N TYR A 44 -17.94 -5.39 -20.22
CA TYR A 44 -18.57 -5.74 -21.49
C TYR A 44 -17.88 -5.08 -22.69
N ALA A 45 -17.29 -3.89 -22.55
CA ALA A 45 -16.58 -3.22 -23.63
C ALA A 45 -15.49 -2.29 -23.10
N HIS A 46 -14.51 -1.96 -23.95
CA HIS A 46 -13.48 -0.98 -23.63
C HIS A 46 -13.05 -0.16 -24.85
N PHE A 47 -12.52 1.05 -24.61
CA PHE A 47 -11.76 1.83 -25.59
C PHE A 47 -10.29 1.82 -25.18
N ASP A 48 -9.41 1.45 -26.10
CA ASP A 48 -7.95 1.49 -25.90
C ASP A 48 -7.33 2.48 -26.90
N SER A 49 -6.56 3.44 -26.41
CA SER A 49 -5.88 4.43 -27.26
C SER A 49 -4.89 3.79 -28.23
N ASP A 50 -4.27 2.66 -27.88
CA ASP A 50 -3.34 1.96 -28.75
C ASP A 50 -4.06 1.27 -29.91
N VAL A 51 -5.35 0.95 -29.74
CA VAL A 51 -6.23 0.39 -30.78
C VAL A 51 -7.01 1.50 -31.52
N GLY A 52 -7.31 2.60 -30.82
CA GLY A 52 -7.98 3.78 -31.35
C GLY A 52 -9.50 3.62 -31.57
N ARG A 53 -10.15 2.61 -30.97
CA ARG A 53 -11.61 2.38 -31.08
C ARG A 53 -12.12 1.53 -29.91
N TYR A 54 -13.45 1.45 -29.78
CA TYR A 54 -14.10 0.54 -28.84
C TYR A 54 -14.04 -0.91 -29.32
N VAL A 55 -13.86 -1.82 -28.38
CA VAL A 55 -13.86 -3.28 -28.55
C VAL A 55 -14.91 -3.85 -27.60
N GLY A 56 -15.74 -4.76 -28.10
CA GLY A 56 -16.67 -5.52 -27.27
C GLY A 56 -15.96 -6.75 -26.70
N ASP A 57 -15.98 -6.89 -25.38
CA ASP A 57 -15.41 -8.03 -24.65
C ASP A 57 -16.44 -9.15 -24.44
N THR A 58 -17.72 -8.83 -24.60
CA THR A 58 -18.86 -9.75 -24.52
C THR A 58 -19.83 -9.51 -25.67
N PRO A 59 -20.78 -10.43 -25.94
CA PRO A 59 -21.79 -10.21 -26.98
C PRO A 59 -22.60 -8.92 -26.78
N LEU A 60 -22.94 -8.57 -25.53
CA LEU A 60 -23.59 -7.29 -25.22
C LEU A 60 -22.71 -6.10 -25.64
N GLY A 61 -21.43 -6.16 -25.30
CA GLY A 61 -20.50 -5.10 -25.65
C GLY A 61 -20.13 -5.01 -27.11
N GLU A 62 -20.25 -6.09 -27.90
CA GLU A 62 -20.09 -5.99 -29.35
C GLU A 62 -21.13 -5.06 -29.98
N TYR A 63 -22.39 -5.12 -29.52
CA TYR A 63 -23.44 -4.20 -29.99
C TYR A 63 -23.10 -2.76 -29.61
N GLN A 64 -22.66 -2.52 -28.37
CA GLN A 64 -22.29 -1.19 -27.89
C GLN A 64 -21.07 -0.63 -28.62
N ALA A 65 -20.01 -1.44 -28.76
CA ALA A 65 -18.80 -1.07 -29.48
C ALA A 65 -19.11 -0.71 -30.95
N LYS A 66 -19.97 -1.48 -31.64
CA LYS A 66 -20.42 -1.13 -33.01
C LYS A 66 -21.11 0.23 -33.05
N TYR A 67 -22.01 0.51 -32.11
CA TYR A 67 -22.72 1.78 -32.05
C TYR A 67 -21.80 2.97 -31.76
N TRP A 68 -20.92 2.87 -30.76
CA TRP A 68 -19.95 3.93 -30.45
C TRP A 68 -18.94 4.13 -31.57
N ASN A 69 -18.47 3.05 -32.19
CA ASN A 69 -17.54 3.15 -33.33
C ASN A 69 -18.18 3.75 -34.59
N SER A 70 -19.51 3.73 -34.71
CA SER A 70 -20.21 4.40 -35.82
C SER A 70 -20.34 5.92 -35.66
N GLN A 71 -19.90 6.49 -34.54
CA GLN A 71 -19.98 7.92 -34.23
C GLN A 71 -18.59 8.56 -34.27
N PRO A 72 -18.22 9.26 -35.36
CA PRO A 72 -16.87 9.81 -35.54
C PRO A 72 -16.46 10.77 -34.42
N GLU A 73 -17.38 11.63 -33.97
CA GLU A 73 -17.13 12.62 -32.92
C GLU A 73 -16.75 11.95 -31.59
N ILE A 74 -17.39 10.82 -31.24
CA ILE A 74 -17.05 10.05 -30.03
C ILE A 74 -15.64 9.47 -30.15
N LEU A 75 -15.31 8.86 -31.29
CA LEU A 75 -13.99 8.26 -31.49
C LEU A 75 -12.87 9.31 -31.47
N GLU A 76 -13.08 10.44 -32.12
CA GLU A 76 -12.11 11.54 -32.12
C GLU A 76 -11.91 12.09 -30.71
N TYR A 77 -13.01 12.35 -29.98
CA TYR A 77 -12.95 12.81 -28.59
C TYR A 77 -12.18 11.83 -27.69
N LYS A 78 -12.42 10.51 -27.82
CA LYS A 78 -11.76 9.47 -27.02
C LYS A 78 -10.28 9.31 -27.36
N ARG A 79 -9.91 9.40 -28.64
CA ARG A 79 -8.50 9.43 -29.08
C ARG A 79 -7.76 10.64 -28.50
N GLY A 80 -8.42 11.79 -28.42
CA GLY A 80 -7.86 13.01 -27.83
C GLY A 80 -7.63 12.96 -26.32
N GLN A 81 -8.21 12.00 -25.59
CA GLN A 81 -8.09 11.93 -24.12
C GLN A 81 -6.67 11.64 -23.64
N VAL A 82 -5.81 11.04 -24.46
CA VAL A 82 -4.39 10.82 -24.11
C VAL A 82 -3.72 12.14 -23.74
N ASP A 83 -3.95 13.20 -24.51
CA ASP A 83 -3.39 14.52 -24.25
C ASP A 83 -4.27 15.36 -23.34
N ALA A 84 -5.55 15.52 -23.72
CA ALA A 84 -6.47 16.44 -23.07
C ALA A 84 -6.81 16.04 -21.64
N TYR A 85 -6.80 14.74 -21.35
CA TYR A 85 -7.11 14.22 -20.02
C TYR A 85 -5.87 13.67 -19.32
N CYS A 86 -5.19 12.67 -19.88
CA CYS A 86 -4.09 12.02 -19.17
C CYS A 86 -2.89 12.96 -18.98
N ARG A 87 -2.29 13.50 -20.06
CA ARG A 87 -1.13 14.39 -19.91
C ARG A 87 -1.46 15.66 -19.14
N HIS A 88 -2.64 16.23 -19.36
CA HIS A 88 -3.12 17.37 -18.58
C HIS A 88 -3.16 17.06 -17.08
N ASN A 89 -3.87 16.00 -16.66
CA ASN A 89 -4.00 15.65 -15.25
C ASN A 89 -2.68 15.20 -14.63
N TYR A 90 -1.80 14.52 -15.39
CA TYR A 90 -0.44 14.25 -14.93
C TYR A 90 0.29 15.55 -14.60
N GLY A 91 0.23 16.55 -15.49
CA GLY A 91 0.85 17.86 -15.25
C GLY A 91 0.31 18.55 -14.00
N VAL A 92 -1.00 18.51 -13.78
CA VAL A 92 -1.65 19.08 -12.58
C VAL A 92 -1.27 18.31 -11.32
N GLY A 93 -1.26 16.98 -11.38
CA GLY A 93 -1.11 16.10 -10.23
C GLY A 93 0.32 15.73 -9.85
N ARG A 94 1.28 15.94 -10.75
CA ARG A 94 2.66 15.45 -10.65
C ARG A 94 3.32 15.80 -9.32
N SER A 95 3.20 17.06 -8.88
CA SER A 95 3.89 17.57 -7.69
C SER A 95 3.46 16.90 -6.39
N PHE A 96 2.21 16.45 -6.29
CA PHE A 96 1.65 15.85 -5.07
C PHE A 96 1.33 14.35 -5.19
N THR A 97 1.58 13.75 -6.35
CA THR A 97 1.48 12.29 -6.59
C THR A 97 2.86 11.71 -6.91
N VAL A 98 3.35 11.86 -8.15
CA VAL A 98 4.60 11.26 -8.63
C VAL A 98 5.83 11.74 -7.86
N GLU A 99 5.89 13.05 -7.56
CA GLU A 99 7.02 13.68 -6.87
C GLU A 99 6.83 13.71 -5.35
N ARG A 100 5.69 13.24 -4.85
CA ARG A 100 5.44 13.16 -3.41
C ARG A 100 6.49 12.28 -2.75
N ARG A 101 7.11 12.80 -1.69
CA ARG A 101 8.06 12.07 -0.86
C ARG A 101 7.69 12.28 0.59
N VAL A 102 7.47 11.19 1.32
CA VAL A 102 7.21 11.20 2.77
C VAL A 102 8.23 10.31 3.44
N ARG A 103 8.90 10.86 4.47
CA ARG A 103 9.98 10.19 5.19
C ARG A 103 9.44 9.04 6.05
N PRO A 104 10.09 7.86 6.06
CA PRO A 104 9.73 6.79 6.98
C PRO A 104 10.03 7.14 8.44
N GLU A 105 9.21 6.62 9.32
CA GLU A 105 9.46 6.51 10.76
C GLU A 105 9.96 5.09 11.07
N LEU A 106 11.03 4.99 11.88
CA LEU A 106 11.65 3.72 12.23
C LEU A 106 11.47 3.44 13.72
N SER A 107 11.14 2.20 14.03
CA SER A 107 11.23 1.67 15.38
C SER A 107 11.80 0.26 15.35
N VAL A 108 12.72 -0.01 16.28
CA VAL A 108 13.29 -1.35 16.45
C VAL A 108 12.93 -1.87 17.83
N PHE A 109 12.32 -3.04 17.89
CA PHE A 109 11.89 -3.65 19.14
C PHE A 109 11.95 -5.18 19.09
N PRO A 110 12.17 -5.84 20.24
CA PRO A 110 12.06 -7.29 20.33
C PRO A 110 10.60 -7.73 20.26
N MET A 111 10.34 -8.83 19.57
CA MET A 111 9.05 -9.49 19.52
C MET A 111 9.22 -10.97 19.89
N GLN A 112 8.40 -11.43 20.83
CA GLN A 112 8.36 -12.82 21.23
C GLN A 112 7.39 -13.58 20.33
N SER A 113 7.84 -14.69 19.75
CA SER A 113 6.94 -15.57 19.01
C SER A 113 5.97 -16.25 19.97
N SER A 114 4.67 -16.08 19.75
CA SER A 114 3.62 -16.73 20.54
C SER A 114 3.60 -18.26 20.34
N SER A 115 4.09 -18.74 19.20
CA SER A 115 4.13 -20.17 18.84
C SER A 115 5.43 -20.87 19.23
N LEU A 116 6.53 -20.13 19.37
CA LEU A 116 7.86 -20.65 19.64
C LEU A 116 8.51 -19.82 20.76
N PRO A 117 8.34 -20.20 22.04
CA PRO A 117 8.83 -19.43 23.19
C PRO A 117 10.35 -19.17 23.20
N GLN A 118 11.11 -19.90 22.38
CA GLN A 118 12.58 -19.81 22.28
C GLN A 118 13.06 -18.97 21.08
N THR A 119 12.19 -18.63 20.11
CA THR A 119 12.60 -17.78 18.98
C THR A 119 12.33 -16.33 19.34
N ASN A 120 13.39 -15.64 19.76
CA ASN A 120 13.37 -14.19 19.82
C ASN A 120 13.49 -13.63 18.39
N ARG A 121 12.75 -12.55 18.12
CA ARG A 121 12.86 -11.79 16.87
C ARG A 121 13.13 -10.34 17.20
N LEU A 122 13.94 -9.68 16.39
CA LEU A 122 13.97 -8.23 16.35
C LEU A 122 13.15 -7.76 15.17
N VAL A 123 12.29 -6.78 15.38
CA VAL A 123 11.42 -6.21 14.36
C VAL A 123 11.90 -4.81 14.06
N CYS A 124 12.15 -4.52 12.79
CA CYS A 124 12.29 -3.16 12.28
C CYS A 124 10.96 -2.79 11.64
N SER A 125 10.20 -1.96 12.34
CA SER A 125 8.95 -1.40 11.84
C SER A 125 9.25 -0.08 11.15
N VAL A 126 8.92 -0.01 9.87
CA VAL A 126 9.11 1.15 9.01
C VAL A 126 7.73 1.62 8.55
N THR A 127 7.32 2.81 8.95
CA THR A 127 5.93 3.28 8.77
C THR A 127 5.86 4.68 8.19
N GLY A 128 4.71 5.03 7.61
CA GLY A 128 4.39 6.41 7.23
C GLY A 128 5.09 6.92 5.98
N PHE A 129 5.70 6.05 5.17
CA PHE A 129 6.50 6.47 4.02
C PHE A 129 5.72 6.50 2.71
N TYR A 130 6.22 7.26 1.74
CA TYR A 130 5.74 7.31 0.36
C TYR A 130 6.88 7.77 -0.57
N PRO A 131 7.14 7.13 -1.73
CA PRO A 131 6.32 6.10 -2.40
C PRO A 131 6.52 4.70 -1.80
N ALA A 132 5.99 3.67 -2.46
CA ALA A 132 6.01 2.30 -1.93
C ALA A 132 7.39 1.64 -2.02
N GLU A 133 8.21 2.06 -2.98
CA GLU A 133 9.54 1.51 -3.21
C GLU A 133 10.49 1.87 -2.06
N ILE A 134 10.96 0.85 -1.35
CA ILE A 134 11.81 0.97 -0.17
C ILE A 134 12.78 -0.21 -0.09
N GLU A 135 13.96 0.02 0.49
CA GLU A 135 14.92 -1.03 0.80
C GLU A 135 15.26 -0.97 2.29
N VAL A 136 15.19 -2.12 2.95
CA VAL A 136 15.41 -2.25 4.40
C VAL A 136 16.38 -3.40 4.65
N LYS A 137 17.48 -3.11 5.32
CA LYS A 137 18.56 -4.05 5.61
C LYS A 137 18.78 -4.19 7.11
N TRP A 138 19.13 -5.39 7.52
CA TRP A 138 19.60 -5.68 8.86
C TRP A 138 21.11 -5.85 8.88
N TYR A 139 21.74 -5.36 9.93
CA TYR A 139 23.12 -5.62 10.25
C TYR A 139 23.24 -6.12 11.68
N LYS A 140 24.07 -7.13 11.89
CA LYS A 140 24.49 -7.63 13.20
C LYS A 140 25.99 -7.49 13.31
N ASN A 141 26.47 -6.83 14.36
CA ASN A 141 27.90 -6.63 14.63
C ASN A 141 28.67 -6.06 13.41
N GLY A 142 28.00 -5.19 12.64
CA GLY A 142 28.54 -4.56 11.44
C GLY A 142 28.48 -5.38 10.15
N GLN A 143 27.99 -6.63 10.19
CA GLN A 143 27.80 -7.47 9.00
C GLN A 143 26.33 -7.51 8.59
N GLU A 144 26.06 -7.41 7.29
CA GLU A 144 24.69 -7.51 6.75
C GLU A 144 24.14 -8.92 6.97
N GLU A 145 22.90 -8.99 7.46
CA GLU A 145 22.17 -10.23 7.73
C GLU A 145 21.05 -10.38 6.68
N THR A 146 21.04 -11.50 5.95
CA THR A 146 20.02 -11.78 4.94
C THR A 146 19.34 -13.14 5.15
N GLU A 147 20.07 -14.16 5.60
CA GLU A 147 19.56 -15.54 5.73
C GLU A 147 18.42 -15.69 6.73
N ARG A 148 18.40 -14.86 7.77
CA ARG A 148 17.45 -14.92 8.89
C ARG A 148 16.47 -13.76 8.89
N VAL A 149 16.38 -13.04 7.78
CA VAL A 149 15.52 -11.89 7.63
C VAL A 149 14.24 -12.29 6.90
N VAL A 150 13.11 -11.92 7.47
CA VAL A 150 11.78 -12.11 6.89
C VAL A 150 11.08 -10.76 6.82
N SER A 151 10.67 -10.36 5.62
CA SER A 151 9.88 -9.14 5.40
C SER A 151 8.41 -9.48 5.18
N THR A 152 7.51 -8.61 5.62
CA THR A 152 6.15 -8.58 5.08
C THR A 152 6.16 -7.98 3.67
N ASP A 153 5.05 -8.12 2.96
CA ASP A 153 4.76 -7.23 1.83
C ASP A 153 4.66 -5.78 2.32
N VAL A 154 4.87 -4.82 1.41
CA VAL A 154 4.59 -3.40 1.68
C VAL A 154 3.08 -3.20 1.74
N ILE A 155 2.59 -2.74 2.88
CA ILE A 155 1.16 -2.60 3.18
C ILE A 155 0.72 -1.16 2.90
N GLN A 156 -0.38 -1.00 2.17
CA GLN A 156 -1.00 0.29 1.92
C GLN A 156 -1.97 0.67 3.06
N ASN A 157 -1.77 1.85 3.65
CA ASN A 157 -2.57 2.28 4.82
C ASN A 157 -3.92 2.92 4.46
N GLY A 158 -4.10 3.31 3.19
CA GLY A 158 -5.30 4.03 2.72
C GLY A 158 -5.26 5.55 2.92
N ASP A 159 -4.20 6.09 3.50
CA ASP A 159 -3.99 7.52 3.78
C ASP A 159 -2.83 8.13 2.97
N TRP A 160 -2.47 7.51 1.85
CA TRP A 160 -1.30 7.85 1.03
C TRP A 160 0.05 7.60 1.70
N THR A 161 0.10 6.68 2.65
CA THR A 161 1.35 6.14 3.20
C THR A 161 1.39 4.62 3.16
N TYR A 162 2.58 4.08 3.33
CA TYR A 162 2.87 2.66 3.38
C TYR A 162 3.55 2.28 4.69
N GLN A 163 3.57 0.97 4.97
CA GLN A 163 4.34 0.39 6.06
C GLN A 163 4.93 -0.96 5.66
N VAL A 164 6.03 -1.35 6.30
CA VAL A 164 6.66 -2.67 6.16
C VAL A 164 7.29 -3.09 7.48
N LEU A 165 7.20 -4.39 7.79
CA LEU A 165 7.86 -4.99 8.95
C LEU A 165 8.96 -5.94 8.46
N VAL A 166 10.19 -5.68 8.90
CA VAL A 166 11.35 -6.53 8.56
C VAL A 166 11.89 -7.15 9.83
N MET A 167 11.73 -8.46 9.94
CA MET A 167 12.01 -9.26 11.13
C MET A 167 13.32 -10.02 10.97
N LEU A 168 14.20 -9.93 11.97
CA LEU A 168 15.41 -10.72 12.08
C LEU A 168 15.24 -11.81 13.15
N GLU A 169 15.41 -13.07 12.76
CA GLU A 169 15.43 -14.21 13.70
C GLU A 169 16.78 -14.30 14.40
N THR A 170 16.81 -13.90 15.67
CA THR A 170 18.04 -13.86 16.47
C THR A 170 17.72 -13.97 17.95
N VAL A 171 18.65 -14.53 18.73
CA VAL A 171 18.60 -14.50 20.19
C VAL A 171 19.63 -13.47 20.65
N PRO A 172 19.21 -12.22 20.98
CA PRO A 172 20.16 -11.18 21.33
C PRO A 172 21.00 -11.53 22.56
N GLN A 173 22.31 -11.41 22.43
CA GLN A 173 23.25 -11.60 23.53
C GLN A 173 23.81 -10.26 24.00
N ARG A 174 24.30 -10.21 25.24
CA ARG A 174 24.97 -9.00 25.74
C ARG A 174 26.24 -8.75 24.91
N GLY A 175 26.37 -7.54 24.38
CA GLY A 175 27.49 -7.14 23.52
C GLY A 175 27.21 -7.29 22.03
N ASP A 176 26.12 -7.95 21.62
CA ASP A 176 25.65 -7.86 20.25
C ASP A 176 25.13 -6.45 19.96
N THR A 177 25.44 -5.94 18.77
CA THR A 177 24.89 -4.70 18.23
C THR A 177 24.06 -5.00 17.00
N TYR A 178 22.88 -4.40 16.91
CA TYR A 178 21.97 -4.56 15.78
C TYR A 178 21.68 -3.20 15.15
N MET A 179 21.55 -3.16 13.84
CA MET A 179 21.21 -1.95 13.10
C MET A 179 20.23 -2.28 11.99
N CYS A 180 19.10 -1.57 11.96
CA CYS A 180 18.21 -1.53 10.81
C CYS A 180 18.56 -0.30 9.97
N GLN A 181 18.84 -0.48 8.68
CA GLN A 181 19.12 0.58 7.72
C GLN A 181 18.00 0.63 6.68
N VAL A 182 17.50 1.84 6.41
CA VAL A 182 16.41 2.09 5.46
C VAL A 182 16.89 3.04 4.38
N GLU A 183 16.75 2.62 3.13
CA GLU A 183 16.96 3.44 1.94
C GLU A 183 15.61 3.70 1.28
N HIS A 184 15.34 4.97 0.98
CA HIS A 184 14.05 5.39 0.47
C HIS A 184 14.20 6.70 -0.31
N ALA A 185 13.41 6.88 -1.37
CA ALA A 185 13.52 8.03 -2.28
C ALA A 185 13.27 9.40 -1.62
N SER A 186 12.74 9.44 -0.39
CA SER A 186 12.58 10.68 0.39
C SER A 186 13.82 11.07 1.19
N LEU A 187 14.85 10.21 1.25
CA LEU A 187 16.01 10.36 2.10
C LEU A 187 17.24 10.75 1.27
N GLN A 188 18.05 11.68 1.77
CA GLN A 188 19.34 12.02 1.16
C GLN A 188 20.43 11.00 1.51
N HIS A 189 20.32 10.41 2.71
CA HIS A 189 21.21 9.39 3.23
C HIS A 189 20.38 8.28 3.91
N PRO A 190 20.87 7.03 3.95
CA PRO A 190 20.17 5.94 4.61
C PRO A 190 19.82 6.29 6.06
N LEU A 191 18.61 5.93 6.48
CA LEU A 191 18.16 6.13 7.85
C LEU A 191 18.46 4.88 8.67
N THR A 192 19.24 5.03 9.74
CA THR A 192 19.70 3.92 10.57
C THR A 192 19.11 3.99 11.98
N GLN A 193 18.65 2.85 12.49
CA GLN A 193 18.21 2.69 13.87
C GLN A 193 19.00 1.56 14.53
N HIS A 194 19.74 1.91 15.59
CA HIS A 194 20.49 0.95 16.39
C HIS A 194 19.63 0.35 17.50
N TRP A 195 19.92 -0.90 17.84
CA TRP A 195 19.31 -1.60 18.96
C TRP A 195 20.36 -2.47 19.67
N GLU A 196 20.32 -2.44 21.01
CA GLU A 196 21.16 -3.24 21.89
C GLU A 196 20.31 -3.79 23.03
N LEU A 197 20.73 -4.92 23.59
CA LEU A 197 20.05 -5.52 24.74
C LEU A 197 20.26 -4.63 25.98
N GLN A 198 19.18 -4.00 26.47
CA GLN A 198 19.24 -3.19 27.68
C GLN A 198 19.59 -4.04 28.90
N SER A 199 20.53 -3.56 29.73
CA SER A 199 20.82 -4.19 31.01
C SER A 199 19.67 -3.97 32.00
N ASP A 200 19.26 -5.01 32.74
CA ASP A 200 18.21 -4.99 33.79
C ASP A 200 18.38 -3.92 34.90
N ALA A 201 19.49 -3.17 34.92
CA ALA A 201 19.82 -2.19 35.95
C ALA A 201 18.88 -0.96 36.00
N GLY A 202 17.95 -0.79 35.06
CA GLY A 202 17.01 0.33 35.01
C GLY A 202 15.59 0.07 35.52
N ARG A 203 15.20 -1.19 35.79
CA ARG A 203 13.77 -1.55 35.98
C ARG A 203 13.34 -1.79 37.43
N SER A 204 14.04 -1.22 38.41
CA SER A 204 13.65 -1.35 39.83
C SER A 204 13.98 -0.10 40.66
N LYS A 205 13.29 1.02 40.40
CA LYS A 205 13.08 2.08 41.40
C LYS A 205 11.73 2.77 41.19
N MET A 206 10.64 2.06 41.40
CA MET A 206 9.38 2.65 41.86
C MET A 206 8.50 1.51 42.39
N LEU A 207 8.53 1.31 43.71
CA LEU A 207 7.45 0.78 44.56
C LEU A 207 8.06 0.40 45.91
N THR A 208 8.38 1.42 46.71
CA THR A 208 8.50 1.26 48.16
C THR A 208 7.90 2.51 48.79
N GLY A 209 6.75 2.36 49.43
CA GLY A 209 6.06 3.48 50.05
C GLY A 209 4.59 3.23 50.37
N VAL A 210 4.26 2.05 50.93
CA VAL A 210 3.11 1.97 51.83
C VAL A 210 3.50 2.74 53.09
N GLY A 211 2.73 3.77 53.42
CA GLY A 211 2.91 4.57 54.62
C GLY A 211 1.66 5.38 54.87
N GLY A 212 0.62 4.72 55.36
CA GLY A 212 -0.54 5.40 55.93
C GLY A 212 -0.14 6.23 57.15
N PHE A 213 -0.71 7.41 57.28
CA PHE A 213 -0.81 8.12 58.55
C PHE A 213 -2.20 8.77 58.63
N VAL A 214 -3.00 8.23 59.55
CA VAL A 214 -4.26 8.79 60.05
C VAL A 214 -3.95 9.38 61.44
N LEU A 215 -4.78 10.34 61.85
CA LEU A 215 -4.81 11.12 63.10
C LEU A 215 -4.01 12.43 63.02
N GLY A 216 -4.54 13.62 63.31
CA GLY A 216 -5.83 14.01 63.89
C GLY A 216 -5.62 15.29 64.72
N LEU A 217 -6.38 16.34 64.42
CA LEU A 217 -6.84 17.43 65.32
C LEU A 217 -7.73 18.38 64.52
#